data_AF-A0A925XUP9-F1
#
_entry.id   AF-A0A925XUP9-F1
#
_cell.length_a   1.000
_cell.length_b   1.000
_cell.length_c   1.000
_cell.angle_alpha   90.00
_cell.angle_beta   90.00
_cell.angle_gamma   90.00
#
_symmetry.space_group_name_H-M   'P 1'
#
loop_
_entity.id
_entity.type
_entity.pdbx_description
1 polymer ?
#
loop_
_entity_poly.entity_id
_entity_poly.type
_entity_poly.pdbx_seq_one_letter_code
_entity_poly.pdbx_strand_id
1 'polypeptide(L)' 'FNLNGFNFNSSIVDSQGRAIYTWADVVNRANLGMEVMHERNAHNFPLDLASGEAAPVAVATADING' A
#
# COMPACT_ATOMS: atom_id res chain seq x y z
N PHE A 1 -1.47 3.52 16.12
CA PHE A 1 -2.55 4.51 15.88
C PHE A 1 -2.56 5.05 14.45
N ASN A 2 -1.55 4.75 13.61
CA ASN A 2 -1.54 5.06 12.17
C ASN A 2 -1.88 6.53 11.82
N LEU A 3 -1.50 7.45 12.71
CA LEU A 3 -1.60 8.88 12.47
C LEU A 3 -0.28 9.33 11.83
N ASN A 4 -0.30 9.41 10.50
CA ASN A 4 0.88 9.70 9.69
C ASN A 4 1.01 11.20 9.38
N GLY A 5 2.12 11.58 8.73
CA GLY A 5 2.34 12.93 8.23
C GLY A 5 1.39 13.32 7.09
N PHE A 6 1.47 14.58 6.66
CA PHE A 6 0.64 15.10 5.58
C PHE A 6 0.83 14.33 4.27
N ASN A 7 -0.27 14.12 3.55
CA ASN A 7 -0.29 13.52 2.23
C ASN A 7 -0.74 14.57 1.21
N PHE A 8 0.18 14.95 0.32
CA PHE A 8 -0.08 15.89 -0.78
C PHE A 8 0.13 15.25 -2.16
N ASN A 9 -0.05 13.93 -2.26
CA ASN A 9 0.07 13.21 -3.52
C ASN A 9 -0.95 13.75 -4.53
N SER A 10 -0.48 14.18 -5.71
CA SER A 10 -1.31 14.73 -6.79
C SER A 10 -2.27 15.84 -6.35
N SER A 11 -1.86 16.66 -5.39
CA SER A 11 -2.71 17.71 -4.83
C SER A 11 -2.88 18.94 -5.71
N ILE A 12 -2.14 19.07 -6.81
CA ILE A 12 -2.29 20.14 -7.80
C ILE A 12 -2.77 19.53 -9.11
N VAL A 13 -3.85 20.08 -9.68
CA VAL A 13 -4.51 19.60 -10.89
C VAL A 13 -4.78 20.78 -11.83
N ASP A 14 -4.59 20.60 -13.13
CA ASP A 14 -4.90 21.61 -14.14
C ASP A 14 -6.42 21.69 -14.43
N SER A 15 -6.82 22.64 -15.28
CA SER A 15 -8.24 22.80 -15.67
C SER A 15 -8.82 21.63 -16.49
N GLN A 16 -7.98 20.72 -16.97
CA GLN A 16 -8.37 19.51 -17.70
C GLN A 16 -8.42 18.27 -16.79
N GLY A 17 -8.13 18.41 -15.50
CA GLY A 17 -8.13 17.30 -14.55
C GLY A 17 -6.81 16.50 -14.53
N ARG A 18 -5.72 17.00 -15.12
CA ARG A 18 -4.41 16.32 -15.11
C ARG A 18 -3.60 16.75 -13.90
N ALA A 19 -3.03 15.78 -13.19
CA ALA A 19 -2.14 16.05 -12.07
C ALA A 19 -0.87 16.79 -12.54
N ILE A 20 -0.52 17.86 -11.84
CA ILE A 20 0.74 18.59 -11.99
C ILE A 20 1.69 18.10 -10.90
N TYR A 21 2.74 17.36 -11.28
CA TYR A 21 3.67 16.77 -10.31
C TYR A 21 4.46 17.83 -9.53
N THR A 22 4.56 17.62 -8.23
CA THR A 22 5.28 18.45 -7.27
C THR A 22 6.42 17.65 -6.61
N TRP A 23 7.16 18.30 -5.71
CA TRP A 23 8.13 17.60 -4.86
C TRP A 23 7.50 16.55 -3.94
N ALA A 24 6.23 16.71 -3.54
CA ALA A 24 5.52 15.71 -2.76
C ALA A 24 5.36 14.39 -3.54
N ASP A 25 5.10 14.47 -4.85
CA ASP A 25 4.99 13.28 -5.71
C ASP A 25 6.33 12.58 -5.90
N VAL A 26 7.45 13.31 -5.88
CA VAL A 26 8.80 12.72 -5.90
C VAL A 26 9.08 11.95 -4.60
N VAL A 27 8.73 12.54 -3.46
CA VAL A 27 8.84 11.87 -2.15
C VAL A 27 7.96 10.63 -2.12
N ASN A 28 6.74 10.70 -2.66
CA ASN A 28 5.86 9.53 -2.75
C ASN A 28 6.48 8.39 -3.58
N ARG A 29 7.15 8.68 -4.69
CA ARG A 29 7.86 7.66 -5.48
C ARG A 29 9.01 7.00 -4.71
N ALA A 30 9.74 7.77 -3.90
CA ALA A 30 10.77 7.22 -3.02
C ALA A 30 10.15 6.32 -1.95
N ASN A 31 9.03 6.74 -1.35
CA ASN A 31 8.29 5.93 -0.37
C ASN A 31 7.80 4.61 -0.98
N LEU A 32 7.25 4.63 -2.19
CA LEU A 32 6.86 3.41 -2.91
C LEU A 32 8.04 2.46 -3.10
N GLY A 33 9.22 2.99 -3.46
CA GLY A 33 10.42 2.17 -3.60
C GLY A 33 10.84 1.48 -2.30
N MET A 34 10.63 2.13 -1.16
CA MET A 34 10.85 1.51 0.15
C MET A 34 9.79 0.47 0.47
N GLU A 35 8.51 0.82 0.30
CA GLU A 35 7.36 -0.05 0.60
C GLU A 35 7.44 -1.38 -0.14
N VAL A 36 7.70 -1.37 -1.45
CA VAL A 36 7.68 -2.59 -2.27
C VAL A 36 8.90 -3.50 -2.04
N MET A 37 10.00 -2.95 -1.51
CA MET A 37 11.25 -3.69 -1.30
C MET A 37 11.42 -4.13 0.16
N HIS A 38 10.81 -3.41 1.10
CA HIS A 38 10.83 -3.74 2.52
C HIS A 38 10.22 -5.12 2.77
N GLU A 39 10.85 -5.92 3.63
CA GLU A 39 10.31 -7.23 4.05
C GLU A 39 9.87 -8.13 2.86
N ARG A 40 10.72 -8.20 1.83
CA ARG A 40 10.50 -8.87 0.53
C ARG A 40 9.88 -10.28 0.53
N ASN A 41 9.90 -11.00 1.67
CA ASN A 41 9.40 -12.37 1.81
C ASN A 41 8.35 -12.52 2.94
N ALA A 42 7.92 -11.42 3.59
CA ALA A 42 6.99 -11.47 4.73
C ALA A 42 5.52 -11.26 4.31
N HIS A 43 5.30 -10.63 3.15
CA HIS A 43 3.98 -10.20 2.70
C HIS A 43 3.39 -11.18 1.67
N ASN A 44 2.36 -11.92 2.08
CA ASN A 44 1.59 -12.82 1.21
C ASN A 44 0.25 -12.23 0.77
N PHE A 45 -0.10 -11.05 1.30
CA PHE A 45 -1.31 -10.29 0.99
C PHE A 45 -0.93 -8.89 0.51
N PRO A 46 -1.74 -8.26 -0.35
CA PRO A 46 -1.37 -7.01 -1.03
C PRO A 46 -1.38 -5.77 -0.14
N LEU A 47 -1.98 -5.83 1.05
CA LEU A 47 -2.05 -4.70 1.97
C LEU A 47 -1.24 -5.01 3.23
N ASP A 48 -0.28 -4.14 3.54
CA ASP A 48 0.41 -4.16 4.82
C ASP A 48 -0.45 -3.47 5.88
N LEU A 49 -1.19 -4.27 6.64
CA LEU A 49 -2.05 -3.84 7.74
C LEU A 49 -1.65 -4.57 9.02
N ALA A 50 -1.22 -3.80 10.03
CA ALA A 50 -0.90 -4.34 11.35
C ALA A 50 -1.83 -3.83 12.46
N SER A 51 -2.79 -2.96 12.13
CA SER A 51 -3.76 -2.43 13.09
C SER A 51 -5.18 -2.92 12.77
N GLY A 52 -5.66 -3.88 13.56
CA GLY A 52 -6.99 -4.47 13.40
C GLY A 52 -7.03 -5.88 13.96
N GLU A 53 -8.21 -6.48 13.97
CA GLU A 53 -8.37 -7.90 14.26
C GLU A 53 -7.82 -8.74 13.09
N ALA A 54 -7.16 -9.86 13.39
CA ALA A 54 -6.59 -10.73 12.35
C ALA A 54 -7.71 -11.26 11.44
N ALA A 55 -7.64 -10.97 10.15
CA ALA A 55 -8.59 -11.51 9.19
C ALA A 55 -8.37 -13.03 9.03
N PRO A 56 -9.41 -13.88 9.16
CA PRO A 56 -9.26 -15.31 8.93
C PRO A 56 -8.94 -15.57 7.45
N VAL A 57 -7.79 -16.20 7.21
CA VAL A 57 -7.41 -16.67 5.87
C VAL A 57 -8.17 -17.97 5.60
N ALA A 58 -8.99 -17.99 4.55
CA ALA A 58 -9.65 -19.21 4.11
C ALA A 58 -8.61 -20.19 3.56
N VAL A 59 -8.10 -21.07 4.41
CA VAL A 59 -7.33 -22.24 3.99
C VAL A 59 -8.33 -23.27 3.49
N ALA A 60 -8.60 -23.27 2.18
CA ALA A 60 -9.23 -24.42 1.55
C ALA A 60 -8.20 -25.56 1.55
N THR A 61 -8.23 -26.41 2.57
CA THR A 61 -7.58 -27.71 2.47
C THR A 61 -8.31 -28.46 1.37
N ALA A 62 -7.61 -28.81 0.28
CA ALA A 62 -8.13 -29.81 -0.64
C ALA A 62 -8.32 -31.09 0.19
N ASP A 63 -9.58 -31.47 0.41
CA ASP A 63 -9.92 -32.81 0.88
C ASP A 63 -9.40 -33.78 -0.17
N ILE A 64 -8.22 -34.36 0.08
CA ILE A 64 -7.73 -35.50 -0.67
C ILE A 64 -8.52 -36.71 -0.16
N ASN A 65 -9.81 -36.76 -0.50
CA ASN A 65 -10.63 -37.96 -0.34
C ASN A 65 -10.36 -38.85 -1.56
N GLY A 66 -9.51 -39.87 -1.36
CA GLY A 66 -9.21 -40.92 -2.33
C GLY A 66 -7.89 -41.60 -2.04
#